data_AF-A0A499USD8-F1
#
_entry.id   AF-A0A499USD8-F1
#
_cell.length_a   1.000
_cell.length_b   1.000
_cell.length_c   1.000
_cell.angle_alpha   90.00
_cell.angle_beta   90.00
_cell.angle_gamma   90.00
#
_symmetry.space_group_name_H-M   'P 1'
#
loop_
_entity.id
_entity.type
_entity.pdbx_description
1 polymer ?
#
loop_
_entity_poly.entity_id
_entity_poly.type
_entity_poly.pdbx_seq_one_letter_code
_entity_poly.pdbx_strand_id
1 'polypeptide(L)'
;MAAGWAGCLTYPREVGLHLDGSLRHAFARELTALRGRELLLGADLPPAYEIQADVRLREPDAEVTVHLGDTVTVCVNPARGTLTLDRTAAPASATHPYSRTDSVTATAPSAAGGRLRILVDGPLLEVIWDERAALTEKIHPAPHGAWSVAVSRSGADVEITAWEHP
;
A
#
# COMPACT_ATOMS: atom_id res chain seq x y z
N MET A 1 -10.82 -25.55 -4.07
CA MET A 1 -10.63 -25.79 -5.52
C MET A 1 -9.38 -25.04 -5.93
N ALA A 2 -8.41 -25.67 -6.59
CA ALA A 2 -7.19 -24.99 -7.03
C ALA A 2 -7.51 -24.06 -8.21
N ALA A 3 -6.92 -22.85 -8.25
CA ALA A 3 -7.27 -21.81 -9.22
C ALA A 3 -6.87 -22.11 -10.68
N GLY A 4 -6.12 -23.19 -10.94
CA GLY A 4 -5.68 -23.59 -12.29
C GLY A 4 -4.44 -22.84 -12.80
N TRP A 5 -3.89 -21.90 -12.02
CA TRP A 5 -2.68 -21.14 -12.30
C TRP A 5 -1.86 -20.90 -11.02
N ALA A 6 -0.58 -20.56 -11.15
CA ALA A 6 0.30 -20.24 -10.04
C ALA A 6 1.24 -19.06 -10.40
N GLY A 7 1.30 -18.07 -9.52
CA GLY A 7 2.12 -16.86 -9.68
C GLY A 7 1.44 -15.75 -10.48
N CYS A 8 1.96 -14.53 -10.33
CA CYS A 8 1.64 -13.34 -11.12
C CYS A 8 2.89 -12.45 -11.16
N LEU A 9 3.00 -11.58 -12.17
CA LEU A 9 4.03 -10.56 -12.20
C LEU A 9 3.61 -9.37 -11.35
N THR A 10 4.59 -8.63 -10.82
CA THR A 10 4.34 -7.32 -10.22
C THR A 10 3.97 -6.31 -11.29
N TYR A 11 3.31 -5.23 -10.87
CA TYR A 11 3.15 -4.03 -11.70
C TYR A 11 4.51 -3.54 -12.23
N PRO A 12 4.56 -3.00 -13.46
CA PRO A 12 5.79 -2.48 -14.03
C PRO A 12 6.32 -1.32 -13.18
N ARG A 13 7.65 -1.27 -13.03
CA ARG A 13 8.34 -0.28 -12.22
C ARG A 13 9.39 0.47 -13.03
N GLU A 14 9.52 1.76 -12.72
CA GLU A 14 10.70 2.54 -13.07
C GLU A 14 11.71 2.42 -11.92
N VAL A 15 12.96 2.11 -12.26
CA VAL A 15 14.06 2.01 -11.31
C VAL A 15 15.11 3.05 -11.68
N GLY A 16 15.62 3.76 -10.68
CA GLY A 16 16.65 4.78 -10.86
C GLY A 16 17.36 5.11 -9.55
N LEU A 17 17.96 6.29 -9.49
CA LEU A 17 18.56 6.82 -8.28
C LEU A 17 17.91 8.15 -7.92
N HIS A 18 17.74 8.39 -6.63
CA HIS A 18 17.48 9.71 -6.08
C HIS A 18 18.76 10.56 -6.10
N LEU A 19 18.64 11.88 -5.89
CA LEU A 19 19.78 12.80 -5.87
C LEU A 19 20.81 12.48 -4.78
N ASP A 20 20.36 11.84 -3.69
CA ASP A 20 21.21 11.36 -2.60
C ASP A 20 21.94 10.04 -2.91
N GLY A 21 21.75 9.50 -4.12
CA GLY A 21 22.34 8.23 -4.57
C GLY A 21 21.60 6.99 -4.08
N SER A 22 20.51 7.13 -3.31
CA SER A 22 19.69 6.00 -2.90
C SER A 22 18.82 5.49 -4.05
N LEU A 23 18.43 4.22 -3.94
CA LEU A 23 17.63 3.53 -4.94
C LEU A 23 16.21 4.13 -5.02
N ARG A 24 15.79 4.49 -6.23
CA ARG A 24 14.43 4.95 -6.55
C ARG A 24 13.64 3.81 -7.16
N HIS A 25 12.52 3.44 -6.55
CA HIS A 25 11.56 2.46 -7.04
C HIS A 25 10.19 3.12 -7.20
N ALA A 26 9.72 3.33 -8.43
CA ALA A 26 8.41 3.91 -8.68
C ALA A 26 7.55 2.97 -9.52
N PHE A 27 6.24 2.98 -9.29
CA PHE A 27 5.30 2.42 -10.26
C PHE A 27 5.47 3.16 -11.60
N ALA A 28 5.44 2.42 -12.71
CA ALA A 28 5.52 3.02 -14.04
C ALA A 28 4.42 4.07 -14.22
N ARG A 29 4.78 5.24 -14.74
CA ARG A 29 3.86 6.38 -14.90
C ARG A 29 2.67 6.05 -15.79
N GLU A 30 2.82 5.12 -16.74
CA GLU A 30 1.76 4.67 -17.64
C GLU A 30 0.61 4.02 -16.88
N LEU A 31 0.83 3.51 -15.66
CA LEU A 31 -0.25 2.96 -14.82
C LEU A 31 -1.29 4.02 -14.41
N THR A 32 -0.94 5.31 -14.41
CA THR A 32 -1.92 6.38 -14.18
C THR A 32 -2.99 6.41 -15.26
N ALA A 33 -2.71 5.93 -16.47
CA ALA A 33 -3.70 5.81 -17.54
C ALA A 33 -4.75 4.72 -17.29
N LEU A 34 -4.52 3.82 -16.32
CA LEU A 34 -5.48 2.78 -15.91
C LEU A 34 -6.49 3.28 -14.87
N ARG A 35 -6.33 4.49 -14.34
CA ARG A 35 -7.27 5.05 -13.36
C ARG A 35 -8.64 5.23 -14.00
N GLY A 36 -9.60 4.45 -13.52
CA GLY A 36 -10.99 4.53 -13.91
C GLY A 36 -11.78 5.44 -12.98
N ARG A 37 -12.88 4.92 -12.44
CA ARG A 37 -13.78 5.65 -11.55
C ARG A 37 -13.09 5.96 -10.22
N GLU A 38 -13.23 7.20 -9.76
CA GLU A 38 -12.76 7.59 -8.43
C GLU A 38 -13.58 6.89 -7.33
N LEU A 39 -12.89 6.43 -6.29
CA LEU A 39 -13.46 5.77 -5.13
C LEU A 39 -13.55 6.77 -3.98
N LEU A 40 -14.74 6.92 -3.42
CA LEU A 40 -14.95 7.76 -2.24
C LEU A 40 -14.42 7.05 -0.99
N LEU A 41 -13.92 7.82 -0.03
CA LEU A 41 -13.57 7.30 1.29
C LEU A 41 -14.78 6.61 1.94
N GLY A 42 -14.60 5.41 2.48
CA GLY A 42 -15.67 4.59 3.05
C GLY A 42 -16.46 3.78 2.02
N ALA A 43 -16.22 3.92 0.72
CA ALA A 43 -16.82 3.04 -0.28
C ALA A 43 -16.22 1.63 -0.23
N ASP A 44 -16.95 0.64 -0.74
CA ASP A 44 -16.40 -0.71 -0.88
C ASP A 44 -15.30 -0.77 -1.94
N LEU A 45 -14.23 -1.48 -1.62
CA LEU A 45 -13.11 -1.71 -2.54
C LEU A 45 -13.51 -2.66 -3.69
N PRO A 46 -13.27 -2.28 -4.96
CA PRO A 46 -13.43 -3.19 -6.10
C PRO A 46 -12.31 -4.24 -6.14
N PRO A 47 -12.36 -5.23 -7.04
CA PRO A 47 -11.33 -6.25 -7.15
C PRO A 47 -9.93 -5.73 -7.51
N ALA A 48 -9.84 -4.60 -8.24
CA ALA A 48 -8.60 -3.94 -8.59
C ALA A 48 -8.72 -2.43 -8.39
N TYR A 49 -7.74 -1.83 -7.72
CA TYR A 49 -7.76 -0.41 -7.37
C TYR A 49 -6.38 0.15 -7.06
N GLU A 50 -6.31 1.48 -7.08
CA GLU A 50 -5.18 2.27 -6.61
C GLU A 50 -5.62 3.24 -5.51
N ILE A 51 -4.83 3.39 -4.46
CA ILE A 51 -4.95 4.46 -3.47
C ILE A 51 -3.63 5.25 -3.47
N GLN A 52 -3.74 6.58 -3.53
CA GLN A 52 -2.62 7.49 -3.38
C GLN A 52 -2.88 8.42 -2.19
N ALA A 53 -1.90 8.53 -1.29
CA ALA A 53 -1.93 9.49 -0.20
C ALA A 53 -0.66 10.36 -0.22
N ASP A 54 -0.85 11.67 -0.30
CA ASP A 54 0.20 12.67 -0.10
C ASP A 54 0.15 13.13 1.36
N VAL A 55 1.21 12.81 2.11
CA VAL A 55 1.28 12.98 3.58
C VAL A 55 2.24 14.11 3.92
N ARG A 56 1.83 15.00 4.82
CA ARG A 56 2.69 16.05 5.40
C ARG A 56 2.58 16.03 6.92
N LEU A 57 3.71 15.85 7.58
CA LEU A 57 3.75 15.83 9.05
C LEU A 57 3.57 17.23 9.64
N ARG A 58 2.74 17.29 10.67
CA ARG A 58 2.64 18.37 11.66
C ARG A 58 3.39 18.02 12.94
N GLU A 59 3.42 16.74 13.31
CA GLU A 59 4.12 16.20 14.47
C GLU A 59 5.06 15.05 14.05
N PRO A 60 6.26 14.91 14.64
CA PRO A 60 7.22 13.86 14.27
C PRO A 60 6.70 12.43 14.46
N ASP A 61 5.85 12.18 15.44
CA ASP A 61 5.36 10.83 15.75
C ASP A 61 4.03 10.48 15.06
N ALA A 62 3.52 11.29 14.14
CA ALA A 62 2.26 11.01 13.48
C ALA A 62 2.38 9.84 12.49
N GLU A 63 1.37 8.98 12.50
CA GLU A 63 1.25 7.84 11.61
C GLU A 63 -0.01 7.97 10.77
N VAL A 64 0.10 7.60 9.50
CA VAL A 64 -1.04 7.54 8.58
C VAL A 64 -1.30 6.08 8.27
N THR A 65 -2.49 5.62 8.63
CA THR A 65 -2.93 4.24 8.40
C THR A 65 -4.06 4.22 7.38
N VAL A 66 -3.86 3.50 6.29
CA VAL A 66 -4.90 3.16 5.31
C VAL A 66 -5.43 1.78 5.65
N HIS A 67 -6.74 1.70 5.91
CA HIS A 67 -7.45 0.44 6.15
C HIS A 67 -8.07 -0.04 4.83
N LEU A 68 -7.71 -1.25 4.41
CA LEU A 68 -8.25 -1.91 3.24
C LEU A 68 -9.29 -2.94 3.68
N GLY A 69 -10.50 -2.45 3.90
CA GLY A 69 -11.52 -3.21 4.62
C GLY A 69 -11.08 -3.55 6.06
N ASP A 70 -11.52 -4.72 6.52
CA ASP A 70 -11.26 -5.19 7.89
C ASP A 70 -10.03 -6.10 8.00
N THR A 71 -9.31 -6.33 6.90
CA THR A 71 -8.34 -7.44 6.81
C THR A 71 -6.89 -7.00 6.68
N VAL A 72 -6.64 -5.83 6.10
CA VAL A 72 -5.30 -5.32 5.82
C VAL A 72 -5.19 -3.86 6.19
N THR A 73 -4.10 -3.48 6.83
CA THR A 73 -3.75 -2.08 7.07
C THR A 73 -2.35 -1.77 6.54
N VAL A 74 -2.19 -0.57 5.99
CA VAL A 74 -0.92 -0.03 5.53
C VAL A 74 -0.64 1.22 6.34
N CYS A 75 0.41 1.19 7.16
CA CYS A 75 0.79 2.28 8.03
C CYS A 75 2.12 2.88 7.57
N VAL A 76 2.19 4.21 7.48
CA VAL A 76 3.43 4.96 7.27
C VAL A 76 3.72 5.89 8.43
N ASN A 77 4.99 5.91 8.86
CA ASN A 77 5.54 6.93 9.73
C ASN A 77 6.72 7.61 9.00
N PRO A 78 6.51 8.80 8.39
CA PRO A 78 7.55 9.49 7.64
C PRO A 78 8.78 9.85 8.46
N ALA A 79 8.64 10.28 9.72
CA ALA A 79 9.79 10.70 10.53
C ALA A 79 10.61 9.49 11.01
N ARG A 80 9.98 8.35 11.25
CA ARG A 80 10.65 7.08 11.57
C ARG A 80 11.12 6.34 10.32
N GLY A 81 10.65 6.76 9.15
CA GLY A 81 10.98 6.12 7.87
C GLY A 81 10.45 4.69 7.79
N THR A 82 9.27 4.41 8.32
CA THR A 82 8.70 3.05 8.32
C THR A 82 7.45 2.97 7.46
N LEU A 83 7.38 1.92 6.64
CA LEU A 83 6.20 1.47 5.92
C LEU A 83 5.87 0.05 6.41
N THR A 84 4.71 -0.13 7.03
CA THR A 84 4.27 -1.42 7.57
C THR A 84 2.97 -1.86 6.89
N LEU A 85 2.92 -3.13 6.47
CA LEU A 85 1.70 -3.80 6.07
C LEU A 85 1.35 -4.84 7.11
N ASP A 86 0.18 -4.69 7.74
CA ASP A 86 -0.38 -5.67 8.67
C ASP A 86 -1.57 -6.36 7.99
N ARG A 87 -1.53 -7.69 8.02
CA ARG A 87 -2.53 -8.59 7.44
C ARG A 87 -2.98 -9.65 8.45
N THR A 88 -2.80 -9.41 9.75
CA THR A 88 -3.16 -10.32 10.84
C THR A 88 -4.63 -10.75 10.76
N ALA A 89 -5.51 -9.82 10.38
CA ALA A 89 -6.94 -10.07 10.25
C ALA A 89 -7.32 -10.78 8.94
N ALA A 90 -6.42 -10.86 7.94
CA ALA A 90 -6.67 -11.59 6.71
C ALA A 90 -6.53 -13.11 6.95
N PRO A 91 -7.52 -13.95 6.55
CA PRO A 91 -7.49 -15.39 6.73
C PRO A 91 -6.19 -16.05 6.28
N ALA A 92 -5.61 -16.93 7.09
CA ALA A 92 -4.49 -17.78 6.69
C ALA A 92 -4.97 -19.03 5.93
N SER A 93 -5.63 -18.85 4.78
CA SER A 93 -6.27 -19.95 4.05
C SER A 93 -5.29 -20.83 3.24
N ALA A 94 -4.02 -20.44 3.15
CA ALA A 94 -2.99 -21.19 2.42
C ALA A 94 -2.31 -22.22 3.32
N THR A 95 -2.31 -23.48 2.90
CA THR A 95 -1.49 -24.55 3.50
C THR A 95 -0.08 -24.49 2.92
N HIS A 96 0.74 -23.54 3.40
CA HIS A 96 2.15 -23.45 3.05
C HIS A 96 3.02 -24.08 4.15
N PRO A 97 4.14 -24.77 3.84
CA PRO A 97 5.03 -25.36 4.86
C PRO A 97 5.74 -24.33 5.76
N TYR A 98 5.62 -23.04 5.48
CA TYR A 98 6.21 -21.97 6.29
C TYR A 98 5.12 -21.14 6.94
N SER A 99 5.33 -20.78 8.21
CA SER A 99 4.45 -19.89 8.95
C SER A 99 4.37 -18.55 8.23
N ARG A 100 3.14 -18.10 8.00
CA ARG A 100 2.88 -16.77 7.49
C ARG A 100 3.26 -15.74 8.56
N THR A 101 4.08 -14.76 8.18
CA THR A 101 4.26 -13.57 9.02
C THR A 101 3.05 -12.65 8.85
N ASP A 102 2.48 -12.19 9.95
CA ASP A 102 1.25 -11.39 9.95
C ASP A 102 1.49 -9.93 9.57
N SER A 103 2.71 -9.43 9.76
CA SER A 103 3.10 -8.07 9.43
C SER A 103 4.48 -8.05 8.77
N VAL A 104 4.68 -7.10 7.86
CA VAL A 104 5.96 -6.86 7.18
C VAL A 104 6.26 -5.36 7.16
N THR A 105 7.53 -5.01 7.36
CA THR A 105 7.98 -3.62 7.42
C THR A 105 9.12 -3.40 6.43
N ALA A 106 9.00 -2.33 5.65
CA ALA A 106 10.08 -1.76 4.86
C ALA A 106 10.49 -0.40 5.47
N THR A 107 11.74 -0.02 5.24
CA THR A 107 12.29 1.24 5.75
C THR A 107 12.70 2.18 4.63
N ALA A 108 12.60 3.47 4.90
CA ALA A 108 13.05 4.57 4.07
C ALA A 108 13.81 5.58 4.96
N PRO A 109 14.59 6.50 4.38
CA PRO A 109 15.08 7.67 5.11
C PRO A 109 13.94 8.44 5.79
N SER A 110 14.24 9.08 6.92
CA SER A 110 13.28 9.94 7.60
C SER A 110 12.96 11.17 6.74
N ALA A 111 11.70 11.59 6.78
CA ALA A 111 11.20 12.74 6.03
C ALA A 111 10.08 13.46 6.79
N ALA A 112 9.82 14.71 6.42
CA ALA A 112 8.69 15.49 6.94
C ALA A 112 7.34 15.13 6.27
N GLY A 113 7.31 14.12 5.42
CA GLY A 113 6.18 13.75 4.58
C GLY A 113 6.63 12.89 3.40
N GLY A 114 5.73 12.64 2.47
CA GLY A 114 6.01 11.83 1.29
C GLY A 114 4.73 11.32 0.65
N ARG A 115 4.89 10.52 -0.40
CA ARG A 115 3.76 9.92 -1.12
C ARG A 115 3.67 8.43 -0.91
N LEU A 116 2.51 7.96 -0.48
CA LEU A 116 2.13 6.55 -0.45
C LEU A 116 1.33 6.22 -1.71
N ARG A 117 1.67 5.11 -2.38
CA ARG A 117 0.84 4.50 -3.43
C ARG A 117 0.62 3.03 -3.10
N ILE A 118 -0.63 2.60 -3.15
CA ILE A 118 -1.06 1.21 -2.93
C ILE A 118 -1.80 0.78 -4.20
N LEU A 119 -1.36 -0.29 -4.85
CA LEU A 119 -2.06 -0.92 -5.96
C LEU A 119 -2.48 -2.33 -5.54
N VAL A 120 -3.72 -2.68 -5.84
CA VAL A 120 -4.28 -4.02 -5.60
C VAL A 120 -4.89 -4.53 -6.89
N ASP A 121 -4.59 -5.79 -7.22
CA ASP A 121 -5.22 -6.55 -8.31
C ASP A 121 -5.49 -7.97 -7.82
N GLY A 122 -6.75 -8.20 -7.45
CA GLY A 122 -7.17 -9.40 -6.74
C GLY A 122 -6.27 -9.63 -5.51
N PRO A 123 -5.60 -10.79 -5.40
CA PRO A 123 -4.78 -11.09 -4.24
C PRO A 123 -3.42 -10.38 -4.23
N LEU A 124 -2.98 -9.75 -5.33
CA LEU A 124 -1.70 -9.05 -5.37
C LEU A 124 -1.87 -7.65 -4.79
N LEU A 125 -1.06 -7.31 -3.79
CA LEU A 125 -0.98 -5.99 -3.19
C LEU A 125 0.46 -5.49 -3.29
N GLU A 126 0.63 -4.30 -3.85
CA GLU A 126 1.91 -3.60 -3.92
C GLU A 126 1.80 -2.22 -3.28
N VAL A 127 2.78 -1.88 -2.44
CA VAL A 127 2.85 -0.59 -1.77
C VAL A 127 4.20 0.03 -2.03
N ILE A 128 4.22 1.32 -2.36
CA ILE A 128 5.44 2.11 -2.47
C ILE A 128 5.29 3.38 -1.63
N TRP A 129 6.28 3.63 -0.77
CA TRP A 129 6.40 4.85 0.02
C TRP A 129 7.59 5.69 -0.47
N ASP A 130 7.29 6.92 -0.89
CA ASP A 130 8.20 7.96 -1.36
C ASP A 130 9.21 7.48 -2.42
N GLU A 131 8.81 6.48 -3.21
CA GLU A 131 9.68 5.79 -4.17
C GLU A 131 10.99 5.24 -3.55
N ARG A 132 11.01 4.99 -2.25
CA ARG A 132 12.18 4.60 -1.46
C ARG A 132 12.00 3.29 -0.72
N ALA A 133 10.77 2.99 -0.29
CA ALA A 133 10.41 1.72 0.32
C ALA A 133 9.30 1.07 -0.51
N ALA A 134 9.37 -0.25 -0.68
CA ALA A 134 8.36 -1.02 -1.40
C ALA A 134 8.03 -2.32 -0.67
N LEU A 135 6.76 -2.70 -0.68
CA LEU A 135 6.26 -3.98 -0.20
C LEU A 135 5.43 -4.63 -1.31
N THR A 136 5.54 -5.95 -1.45
CA THR A 136 4.78 -6.74 -2.42
C THR A 136 4.32 -8.00 -1.75
N GLU A 137 3.01 -8.20 -1.71
CA GLU A 137 2.40 -9.27 -0.95
C GLU A 137 1.25 -9.92 -1.71
N LYS A 138 1.02 -11.21 -1.42
CA LYS A 138 -0.11 -11.96 -1.95
C LYS A 138 -1.04 -12.34 -0.80
N ILE A 139 -2.25 -11.80 -0.80
CA ILE A 139 -3.22 -11.90 0.30
C ILE A 139 -4.49 -12.59 -0.21
N HIS A 140 -4.89 -13.67 0.46
CA HIS A 140 -6.06 -14.47 0.10
C HIS A 140 -7.02 -14.60 1.29
N PRO A 141 -8.31 -14.23 1.14
CA PRO A 141 -8.88 -13.50 0.01
C PRO A 141 -8.24 -12.11 -0.16
N ALA A 142 -8.44 -11.50 -1.34
CA ALA A 142 -8.08 -10.11 -1.58
C ALA A 142 -8.71 -9.19 -0.53
N PRO A 143 -8.08 -8.06 -0.17
CA PRO A 143 -8.71 -7.04 0.66
C PRO A 143 -10.03 -6.59 0.02
N HIS A 144 -11.07 -6.50 0.83
CA HIS A 144 -12.43 -6.18 0.40
C HIS A 144 -13.20 -5.47 1.53
N GLY A 145 -14.29 -4.80 1.17
CA GLY A 145 -15.10 -4.00 2.09
C GLY A 145 -14.72 -2.51 2.08
N ALA A 146 -15.33 -1.75 2.98
CA ALA A 146 -15.15 -0.30 3.06
C ALA A 146 -13.71 0.09 3.43
N TRP A 147 -13.09 0.99 2.67
CA TRP A 147 -11.76 1.49 2.99
C TRP A 147 -11.81 2.79 3.79
N SER A 148 -10.81 3.02 4.63
CA SER A 148 -10.73 4.24 5.44
C SER A 148 -9.29 4.69 5.67
N VAL A 149 -9.12 5.91 6.17
CA VAL A 149 -7.83 6.47 6.56
C VAL A 149 -7.93 6.98 8.00
N ALA A 150 -6.90 6.69 8.79
CA ALA A 150 -6.75 7.18 10.14
C ALA A 150 -5.40 7.88 10.28
N VAL A 151 -5.39 9.01 11.00
CA VAL A 151 -4.16 9.71 11.37
C VAL A 151 -4.02 9.61 12.88
N SER A 152 -2.98 8.93 13.35
CA SER A 152 -2.69 8.88 14.77
C SER A 152 -2.11 10.22 15.24
N ARG A 153 -2.43 10.60 16.48
CA ARG A 153 -1.93 11.82 17.14
C ARG A 153 -2.30 13.15 16.43
N SER A 154 -3.27 13.12 15.50
CA SER A 154 -3.75 14.27 14.71
C SER A 154 -2.65 15.15 14.12
N GLY A 155 -1.48 14.55 13.86
CA GLY A 155 -0.24 15.28 13.59
C GLY A 155 0.20 15.18 12.14
N ALA A 156 -0.71 14.97 11.19
CA ALA A 156 -0.41 14.97 9.77
C ALA A 156 -1.58 15.49 8.94
N ASP A 157 -1.28 16.25 7.90
CA ASP A 157 -2.23 16.51 6.82
C ASP A 157 -2.11 15.39 5.80
N VAL A 158 -3.25 14.90 5.32
CA VAL A 158 -3.32 13.83 4.33
C VAL A 158 -4.28 14.23 3.23
N GLU A 159 -3.78 14.31 2.01
CA GLU A 159 -4.60 14.35 0.80
C GLU A 159 -4.65 12.94 0.22
N ILE A 160 -5.84 12.35 0.13
CA ILE A 160 -6.02 10.97 -0.28
C ILE A 160 -7.01 10.88 -1.43
N THR A 161 -6.64 10.09 -2.43
CA THR A 161 -7.42 9.84 -3.65
C THR A 161 -7.32 8.36 -4.00
N ALA A 162 -8.37 7.82 -4.61
CA ALA A 162 -8.43 6.41 -4.93
C ALA A 162 -9.20 6.19 -6.23
N TRP A 163 -8.84 5.15 -6.99
CA TRP A 163 -9.46 4.83 -8.27
C TRP A 163 -9.61 3.33 -8.43
N GLU A 164 -10.69 2.92 -9.08
CA GLU A 164 -10.85 1.59 -9.65
C GLU A 164 -9.89 1.42 -10.84
N HIS A 165 -9.33 0.21 -11.00
CA HIS A 165 -8.60 -0.20 -12.20
C HIS A 165 -9.45 -1.20 -13.00
N PRO A 166 -9.36 -1.19 -14.34
CA PRO A 166 -10.16 -2.05 -15.23
C PRO A 166 -9.78 -3.53 -15.18
#